data_AF-A0A949SI29-F1
#
_entry.id   AF-A0A949SI29-F1
#
_cell.length_a   1.000
_cell.length_b   1.000
_cell.length_c   1.000
_cell.angle_alpha   90.00
_cell.angle_beta   90.00
_cell.angle_gamma   90.00
#
_symmetry.space_group_name_H-M   'P 1'
#
loop_
_entity.id
_entity.type
_entity.pdbx_description
1 polymer ?
#
loop_
_entity_poly.entity_id
_entity_poly.type
_entity_poly.pdbx_seq_one_letter_code
_entity_poly.pdbx_strand_id
1 'polypeptide(L)'
;MLKKILVLLLLSDEKMGFLIEKTIAIASTKQLDMFEQYLDLRNHTLPLLLVKTIRKFPHENSSFYANKIYQNHNADAIKKITQLAHHTFKLSSFLSQHFPHYVLNVLEHFDVLQVENKKTEALELLKTAIEVAQKIEDFHALIVLYEIANQQFYGFSKTLPKNYLTESVKTQETLFSILAVQDNLVRNVENSVTNTNIKKELLFLKTFFGSKTKSVQLLAKQSYLQLLSHFNHPDFYKKETLTLIKYVLNEIESHPYLSIVRHKDKMMSLDYMYLKHTRLIIDEKEINSACSKIINKWKTHYVAENTIDTGLFLALSVQGSYLITSYYFNKIPAKLNHNIKETIDLCESLLHKIDWDKEGFLKHLNFCNVYALFLILANQEKKAIKLIESILHQYQQKSFKKLYDGLFVILVMAYLQGNLFDEVAATFSRYKKLIKDDVTIIENDLIIRALYYIAQQKTQGKKQYQQKLDAVLAELKKDTTLKDNLMLVERTIKGLIA
;
A
#
# COMPACT_ATOMS: atom_id res chain seq x y z
N MET A 1 4.70 -50.39 -18.58
CA MET A 1 4.58 -49.70 -19.88
C MET A 1 3.52 -48.57 -19.91
N LEU A 2 2.47 -48.60 -19.10
CA LEU A 2 1.40 -47.58 -19.09
C LEU A 2 1.72 -46.24 -18.38
N LYS A 3 2.81 -46.13 -17.62
CA LYS A 3 3.24 -44.85 -16.98
C LYS A 3 4.06 -43.92 -17.89
N LYS A 4 4.54 -44.40 -19.05
CA LYS A 4 5.30 -43.58 -20.02
C LYS A 4 4.42 -42.92 -21.09
N ILE A 5 3.16 -43.34 -21.25
CA ILE A 5 2.25 -42.77 -22.24
C ILE A 5 1.57 -41.49 -21.73
N LEU A 6 1.42 -41.31 -20.41
CA LEU A 6 0.82 -40.09 -19.84
C LEU A 6 1.77 -38.85 -19.81
N VAL A 7 3.07 -39.06 -19.97
CA VAL A 7 4.07 -37.97 -20.03
C VAL A 7 4.37 -37.57 -21.48
N LEU A 8 4.09 -38.44 -22.45
CA LEU A 8 4.31 -38.18 -23.88
C LEU A 8 3.10 -37.53 -24.59
N LEU A 9 1.91 -37.55 -23.99
CA LEU A 9 0.73 -36.79 -24.45
C LEU A 9 0.73 -35.31 -24.00
N LEU A 10 1.76 -34.86 -23.28
CA LEU A 10 2.00 -33.44 -22.96
C LEU A 10 3.07 -32.80 -23.87
N LEU A 11 3.52 -33.51 -24.90
CA LEU A 11 4.54 -33.07 -25.87
C LEU A 11 4.08 -33.17 -27.33
N SER A 12 2.76 -33.21 -27.57
CA SER A 12 2.20 -32.99 -28.90
C SER A 12 1.85 -31.51 -29.06
N ASP A 13 2.49 -30.85 -30.04
CA ASP A 13 2.25 -29.53 -30.64
C ASP A 13 0.82 -28.93 -30.55
N GLU A 14 0.36 -28.61 -29.35
CA GLU A 14 -0.80 -27.76 -29.12
C GLU A 14 -0.35 -26.40 -28.61
N LYS A 15 -0.79 -25.35 -29.29
CA LYS A 15 -0.59 -23.93 -28.99
C LYS A 15 -0.81 -23.61 -27.50
N MET A 16 0.19 -23.78 -26.63
CA MET A 16 0.17 -23.23 -25.28
C MET A 16 0.46 -21.73 -25.35
N GLY A 17 -0.53 -20.95 -25.77
CA GLY A 17 -0.46 -19.50 -25.72
C GLY A 17 -0.32 -19.04 -24.27
N PHE A 18 0.60 -18.12 -24.01
CA PHE A 18 0.83 -17.60 -22.66
C PHE A 18 -0.46 -16.96 -22.11
N LEU A 19 -0.72 -17.02 -20.80
CA LEU A 19 -1.88 -16.33 -20.22
C LEU A 19 -1.89 -14.82 -20.50
N ILE A 20 -0.72 -14.18 -20.57
CA ILE A 20 -0.60 -12.78 -20.97
C ILE A 20 -1.03 -12.54 -22.42
N GLU A 21 -0.76 -13.47 -23.33
CA GLU A 21 -1.19 -13.39 -24.72
C GLU A 21 -2.71 -13.49 -24.84
N LYS A 22 -3.32 -14.42 -24.09
CA LYS A 22 -4.79 -14.51 -23.96
C LYS A 22 -5.39 -13.23 -23.38
N THR A 23 -4.72 -12.64 -22.38
CA THR A 23 -5.13 -11.35 -21.79
C THR A 23 -5.04 -10.20 -22.81
N ILE A 24 -4.01 -10.19 -23.65
CA ILE A 24 -3.85 -9.21 -24.72
C ILE A 24 -4.95 -9.37 -25.78
N ALA A 25 -5.29 -10.61 -26.15
CA ALA A 25 -6.30 -10.90 -27.17
C ALA A 25 -7.70 -10.40 -26.81
N ILE A 26 -8.04 -10.31 -25.52
CA ILE A 26 -9.38 -9.90 -25.06
C ILE A 26 -9.46 -8.42 -24.63
N ALA A 27 -8.33 -7.76 -24.42
CA ALA A 27 -8.30 -6.36 -24.01
C ALA A 27 -8.44 -5.43 -25.23
N SER A 28 -9.09 -4.28 -25.04
CA SER A 28 -9.21 -3.31 -26.13
C SER A 28 -7.87 -2.62 -26.43
N THR A 29 -7.71 -2.10 -27.65
CA THR A 29 -6.50 -1.38 -28.08
C THR A 29 -6.14 -0.25 -27.10
N LYS A 30 -7.14 0.53 -26.68
CA LYS A 30 -6.94 1.64 -25.73
C LYS A 30 -6.43 1.16 -24.36
N GLN A 31 -6.94 0.02 -23.87
CA GLN A 31 -6.48 -0.55 -22.61
C GLN A 31 -5.04 -1.06 -22.70
N LEU A 32 -4.69 -1.68 -23.83
CA LEU A 32 -3.33 -2.16 -24.09
C LEU A 32 -2.34 -1.01 -24.21
N ASP A 33 -2.72 0.08 -24.89
CA ASP A 33 -1.87 1.26 -25.01
C ASP A 33 -1.59 1.90 -23.63
N MET A 34 -2.61 1.97 -22.77
CA MET A 34 -2.44 2.44 -21.39
C MET A 34 -1.60 1.47 -20.55
N PHE A 35 -1.73 0.16 -20.77
CA PHE A 35 -0.89 -0.84 -20.10
C PHE A 35 0.57 -0.75 -20.55
N GLU A 36 0.84 -0.53 -21.84
CA GLU A 36 2.20 -0.30 -22.34
C GLU A 36 2.83 0.97 -21.75
N GLN A 37 2.07 2.06 -21.69
CA GLN A 37 2.51 3.29 -21.02
C GLN A 37 2.84 3.04 -19.54
N TYR A 38 2.00 2.27 -18.84
CA TYR A 38 2.26 1.87 -17.46
C TYR A 38 3.58 1.10 -17.31
N LEU A 39 3.88 0.16 -18.23
CA LEU A 39 5.12 -0.60 -18.21
C LEU A 39 6.34 0.28 -18.49
N ASP A 40 6.21 1.20 -19.45
CA ASP A 40 7.27 2.13 -19.85
C ASP A 40 7.64 3.09 -18.71
N LEU A 41 6.64 3.76 -18.12
CA LEU A 41 6.81 4.69 -16.99
C LEU A 41 7.47 4.04 -15.76
N ARG A 42 7.39 2.71 -15.62
CA ARG A 42 7.99 1.95 -14.53
C ARG A 42 9.26 1.20 -14.92
N ASN A 43 9.81 1.47 -16.10
CA ASN A 43 11.03 0.83 -16.62
C ASN A 43 10.92 -0.71 -16.73
N HIS A 44 9.71 -1.26 -16.92
CA HIS A 44 9.49 -2.68 -17.17
C HIS A 44 9.81 -3.04 -18.63
N THR A 45 11.09 -2.88 -19.01
CA THR A 45 11.58 -2.97 -20.40
C THR A 45 11.28 -4.32 -21.06
N LEU A 46 11.57 -5.44 -20.38
CA LEU A 46 11.34 -6.78 -20.92
C LEU A 46 9.83 -7.11 -21.03
N PRO A 47 9.00 -6.88 -19.98
CA PRO A 47 7.54 -6.99 -20.11
C PRO A 47 6.97 -6.16 -21.26
N LEU A 48 7.39 -4.90 -21.41
CA LEU A 48 6.95 -4.02 -22.49
C LEU A 48 7.29 -4.60 -23.87
N LEU A 49 8.53 -5.07 -24.05
CA LEU A 49 8.97 -5.69 -25.29
C LEU A 49 8.16 -6.96 -25.61
N LEU A 50 7.86 -7.78 -24.60
CA LEU A 50 7.02 -8.97 -24.76
C LEU A 50 5.60 -8.62 -25.21
N VAL A 51 4.95 -7.67 -24.55
CA VAL A 51 3.60 -7.21 -24.91
C VAL A 51 3.56 -6.71 -26.36
N LYS A 52 4.50 -5.84 -26.75
CA LYS A 52 4.61 -5.33 -28.13
C LYS A 52 4.84 -6.46 -29.15
N THR A 53 5.65 -7.45 -28.79
CA THR A 53 5.95 -8.59 -29.67
C THR A 53 4.71 -9.46 -29.87
N ILE A 54 3.99 -9.79 -28.80
CA ILE A 54 2.74 -10.58 -28.87
C ILE A 54 1.69 -9.84 -29.71
N ARG A 55 1.51 -8.53 -29.51
CA ARG A 55 0.55 -7.73 -30.31
C ARG A 55 0.86 -7.77 -31.81
N LYS A 56 2.14 -7.80 -32.19
CA LYS A 56 2.57 -7.84 -33.59
C LYS A 56 2.55 -9.24 -34.19
N PHE A 57 2.84 -10.26 -33.39
CA PHE A 57 2.96 -11.65 -33.81
C PHE A 57 2.20 -12.56 -32.84
N PRO A 58 0.86 -12.56 -32.86
CA PRO A 58 0.06 -13.39 -31.97
C PRO A 58 0.10 -14.86 -32.37
N HIS A 59 -0.12 -15.74 -31.40
CA HIS A 59 -0.19 -17.20 -31.51
C HIS A 59 1.12 -17.91 -31.89
N GLU A 60 2.26 -17.23 -31.72
CA GLU A 60 3.58 -17.81 -31.91
C GLU A 60 4.01 -18.69 -30.73
N ASN A 61 5.04 -19.53 -30.93
CA ASN A 61 5.53 -20.43 -29.88
C ASN A 61 6.60 -19.79 -28.98
N SER A 62 6.90 -20.43 -27.85
CA SER A 62 7.90 -19.96 -26.88
C SER A 62 9.29 -19.76 -27.49
N SER A 63 9.70 -20.59 -28.46
CA SER A 63 10.99 -20.47 -29.13
C SER A 63 11.08 -19.20 -29.98
N PHE A 64 10.01 -18.85 -30.68
CA PHE A 64 9.91 -17.60 -31.44
C PHE A 64 10.03 -16.39 -30.51
N TYR A 65 9.25 -16.34 -29.44
CA TYR A 65 9.28 -15.23 -28.49
C TYR A 65 10.63 -15.12 -27.77
N ALA A 66 11.23 -16.24 -27.37
CA ALA A 66 12.57 -16.26 -26.80
C ALA A 66 13.61 -15.66 -27.76
N ASN A 67 13.56 -16.04 -29.04
CA ASN A 67 14.45 -15.50 -30.05
C ASN A 67 14.26 -14.00 -30.26
N LYS A 68 13.02 -13.51 -30.28
CA LYS A 68 12.74 -12.06 -30.45
C LYS A 68 13.21 -11.20 -29.27
N ILE A 69 13.13 -11.72 -28.05
CA ILE A 69 13.40 -10.94 -26.83
C ILE A 69 14.84 -11.09 -26.35
N TYR A 70 15.39 -12.30 -26.44
CA TYR A 70 16.72 -12.63 -25.92
C TYR A 70 17.75 -12.95 -27.00
N GLN A 71 17.36 -12.92 -28.29
CA GLN A 71 18.22 -13.33 -29.42
C GLN A 71 18.78 -14.76 -29.23
N ASN A 72 18.02 -15.61 -28.54
CA ASN A 72 18.39 -16.98 -28.21
C ASN A 72 17.13 -17.84 -28.08
N HIS A 73 17.22 -19.12 -28.44
CA HIS A 73 16.11 -20.08 -28.44
C HIS A 73 16.50 -21.42 -27.77
N ASN A 74 17.60 -21.45 -27.01
CA ASN A 74 17.96 -22.63 -26.24
C ASN A 74 16.98 -22.88 -25.07
N ALA A 75 17.08 -24.06 -24.43
CA ALA A 75 16.19 -24.43 -23.34
C ALA A 75 16.19 -23.43 -22.16
N ASP A 76 17.32 -22.77 -21.89
CA ASP A 76 17.42 -21.73 -20.86
C ASP A 76 16.64 -20.46 -21.25
N ALA A 77 16.76 -20.02 -22.50
CA ALA A 77 16.00 -18.88 -23.03
C ALA A 77 14.48 -19.17 -23.05
N ILE A 78 14.07 -20.40 -23.37
CA ILE A 78 12.66 -20.85 -23.30
C ILE A 78 12.15 -20.84 -21.84
N LYS A 79 13.00 -21.20 -20.88
CA LYS A 79 12.64 -21.10 -19.46
C LYS A 79 12.49 -19.64 -19.03
N LYS A 80 13.41 -18.77 -19.44
CA LYS A 80 13.37 -17.33 -19.16
C LYS A 80 12.15 -16.66 -19.77
N ILE A 81 11.76 -17.01 -21.00
CA ILE A 81 10.55 -16.43 -21.62
C ILE A 81 9.28 -16.85 -20.89
N THR A 82 9.18 -18.10 -20.45
CA THR A 82 8.04 -18.57 -19.64
C THR A 82 7.94 -17.82 -18.32
N GLN A 83 9.08 -17.58 -17.65
CA GLN A 83 9.14 -16.75 -16.43
C GLN A 83 8.75 -15.30 -16.70
N LEU A 84 9.24 -14.72 -17.80
CA LEU A 84 8.89 -13.37 -18.23
C LEU A 84 7.40 -13.25 -18.52
N ALA A 85 6.81 -14.21 -19.22
CA ALA A 85 5.38 -14.24 -19.53
C ALA A 85 4.54 -14.31 -18.25
N HIS A 86 4.94 -15.14 -17.29
CA HIS A 86 4.27 -15.22 -15.99
C HIS A 86 4.40 -13.91 -15.20
N HIS A 87 5.58 -13.29 -15.18
CA HIS A 87 5.79 -11.99 -14.53
C HIS A 87 4.96 -10.88 -15.21
N THR A 88 4.93 -10.86 -16.55
CA THR A 88 4.15 -9.89 -17.32
C THR A 88 2.65 -10.07 -17.09
N PHE A 89 2.16 -11.31 -16.97
CA PHE A 89 0.79 -11.58 -16.55
C PHE A 89 0.48 -11.05 -15.15
N LYS A 90 1.41 -11.13 -14.19
CA LYS A 90 1.20 -10.48 -12.87
C LYS A 90 1.05 -8.96 -13.00
N LEU A 91 1.80 -8.33 -13.90
CA LEU A 91 1.70 -6.89 -14.17
C LEU A 91 0.39 -6.50 -14.87
N SER A 92 -0.29 -7.43 -15.55
CA SER A 92 -1.61 -7.16 -16.14
C SER A 92 -2.71 -6.96 -15.10
N SER A 93 -2.43 -7.13 -13.81
CA SER A 93 -3.26 -6.63 -12.70
C SER A 93 -3.60 -5.14 -12.82
N PHE A 94 -2.76 -4.36 -13.53
CA PHE A 94 -3.10 -3.01 -13.96
C PHE A 94 -4.48 -2.95 -14.66
N LEU A 95 -4.76 -3.89 -15.57
CA LEU A 95 -6.01 -3.93 -16.31
C LEU A 95 -7.21 -4.16 -15.38
N SER A 96 -7.09 -5.10 -14.44
CA SER A 96 -8.19 -5.37 -13.51
C SER A 96 -8.44 -4.21 -12.56
N GLN A 97 -7.38 -3.50 -12.10
CA GLN A 97 -7.48 -2.36 -11.19
C GLN A 97 -8.08 -1.11 -11.84
N HIS A 98 -7.71 -0.81 -13.08
CA HIS A 98 -8.13 0.42 -13.77
C HIS A 98 -9.34 0.23 -14.68
N PHE A 99 -9.63 -1.01 -15.09
CA PHE A 99 -10.75 -1.35 -15.95
C PHE A 99 -11.51 -2.57 -15.39
N PRO A 100 -12.45 -2.35 -14.46
CA PRO A 100 -13.15 -3.44 -13.77
C PRO A 100 -13.93 -4.40 -14.69
N HIS A 101 -14.18 -4.03 -15.95
CA HIS A 101 -14.91 -4.87 -16.90
C HIS A 101 -14.06 -5.24 -18.13
N TYR A 102 -12.73 -5.13 -18.07
CA TYR A 102 -11.89 -5.29 -19.26
C TYR A 102 -12.07 -6.62 -20.00
N VAL A 103 -12.38 -7.70 -19.27
CA VAL A 103 -12.65 -9.01 -19.87
C VAL A 103 -13.90 -8.98 -20.75
N LEU A 104 -14.94 -8.23 -20.35
CA LEU A 104 -16.21 -8.15 -21.07
C LEU A 104 -16.13 -7.28 -22.32
N ASN A 105 -15.07 -6.52 -22.53
CA ASN A 105 -14.86 -5.76 -23.78
C ASN A 105 -14.73 -6.67 -25.00
N VAL A 106 -14.38 -7.93 -24.78
CA VAL A 106 -14.34 -8.96 -25.83
C VAL A 106 -15.69 -9.12 -26.55
N LEU A 107 -16.79 -8.75 -25.90
CA LEU A 107 -18.14 -8.93 -26.44
C LEU A 107 -18.40 -8.08 -27.70
N GLU A 108 -17.77 -6.91 -27.82
CA GLU A 108 -17.88 -6.09 -29.03
C GLU A 108 -17.32 -6.84 -30.25
N HIS A 109 -16.15 -7.47 -30.11
CA HIS A 109 -15.55 -8.24 -31.19
C HIS A 109 -16.30 -9.56 -31.43
N PHE A 110 -16.82 -10.18 -30.37
CA PHE A 110 -17.69 -11.35 -30.48
C PHE A 110 -18.93 -11.08 -31.32
N ASP A 111 -19.63 -9.97 -31.07
CA ASP A 111 -20.85 -9.61 -31.79
C ASP A 111 -20.56 -9.38 -33.29
N VAL A 112 -19.44 -8.72 -33.61
CA VAL A 112 -18.99 -8.56 -35.00
C VAL A 112 -18.75 -9.92 -35.67
N LEU A 113 -18.04 -10.85 -35.00
CA LEU A 113 -17.80 -12.19 -35.55
C LEU A 113 -19.10 -12.99 -35.75
N GLN A 114 -20.11 -12.80 -34.90
CA GLN A 114 -21.43 -13.41 -35.07
C GLN A 114 -22.14 -12.87 -36.31
N VAL A 115 -22.14 -11.54 -36.51
CA VAL A 115 -22.72 -10.89 -37.69
C VAL A 115 -22.01 -11.34 -38.98
N GLU A 116 -20.69 -11.48 -38.93
CA GLU A 116 -19.86 -11.98 -40.03
C GLU A 116 -19.98 -13.51 -40.24
N ASN A 117 -20.82 -14.21 -39.47
CA ASN A 117 -20.99 -15.67 -39.49
C ASN A 117 -19.71 -16.49 -39.20
N LYS A 118 -18.72 -15.90 -38.52
CA LYS A 118 -17.46 -16.55 -38.11
C LYS A 118 -17.61 -17.27 -36.76
N LYS A 119 -18.52 -18.24 -36.71
CA LYS A 119 -18.91 -18.93 -35.46
C LYS A 119 -17.75 -19.62 -34.72
N THR A 120 -16.81 -20.22 -35.45
CA THR A 120 -15.64 -20.88 -34.84
C THR A 120 -14.71 -19.88 -34.16
N GLU A 121 -14.44 -18.75 -34.82
CA GLU A 121 -13.60 -17.69 -34.26
C GLU A 121 -14.28 -17.04 -33.03
N ALA A 122 -15.59 -16.78 -33.12
CA ALA A 122 -16.37 -16.27 -32.01
C ALA A 122 -16.34 -17.21 -30.78
N LEU A 123 -16.41 -18.53 -31.03
CA LEU A 123 -16.32 -19.53 -29.97
C LEU A 123 -14.94 -19.56 -29.30
N GLU A 124 -13.85 -19.53 -30.09
CA GLU A 124 -12.49 -19.51 -29.56
C GLU A 124 -12.18 -18.23 -28.77
N LEU A 125 -12.70 -17.09 -29.23
CA LEU A 125 -12.62 -15.83 -28.52
C LEU A 125 -13.32 -15.91 -27.16
N LEU A 126 -14.54 -16.48 -27.13
CA LEU A 126 -15.32 -16.66 -25.91
C LEU A 126 -14.62 -17.61 -24.92
N LYS A 127 -14.06 -18.73 -25.40
CA LYS A 127 -13.26 -19.65 -24.57
C LYS A 127 -12.04 -18.96 -23.97
N THR A 128 -11.35 -18.15 -24.77
CA THR A 128 -10.18 -17.36 -24.32
C THR A 128 -10.57 -16.41 -23.19
N ALA A 129 -11.69 -15.70 -23.35
CA ALA A 129 -12.21 -14.80 -22.31
C ALA A 129 -12.59 -15.54 -21.02
N ILE A 130 -13.26 -16.70 -21.13
CA ILE A 130 -13.62 -17.55 -19.99
C ILE A 130 -12.36 -18.02 -19.25
N GLU A 131 -11.33 -18.47 -19.96
CA GLU A 131 -10.08 -18.93 -19.34
C GLU A 131 -9.38 -17.80 -18.57
N VAL A 132 -9.30 -16.60 -19.16
CA VAL A 132 -8.74 -15.44 -18.46
C VAL A 132 -9.59 -15.11 -17.23
N ALA A 133 -10.91 -15.05 -17.37
CA ALA A 133 -11.85 -14.76 -16.28
C ALA A 133 -11.74 -15.78 -15.13
N GLN A 134 -11.61 -17.07 -15.44
CA GLN A 134 -11.37 -18.13 -14.45
C GLN A 134 -10.04 -17.91 -13.73
N LYS A 135 -8.97 -17.57 -14.48
CA LYS A 135 -7.64 -17.37 -13.91
C LYS A 135 -7.57 -16.18 -12.96
N ILE A 136 -8.24 -15.08 -13.30
CA ILE A 136 -8.31 -13.89 -12.46
C ILE A 136 -9.46 -13.95 -11.44
N GLU A 137 -10.26 -15.02 -11.44
CA GLU A 137 -11.43 -15.19 -10.59
C GLU A 137 -12.44 -14.02 -10.71
N ASP A 138 -12.70 -13.55 -11.93
CA ASP A 138 -13.73 -12.56 -12.22
C ASP A 138 -15.09 -13.23 -12.42
N PHE A 139 -15.75 -13.57 -11.31
CA PHE A 139 -17.01 -14.30 -11.34
C PHE A 139 -18.15 -13.52 -12.00
N HIS A 140 -18.13 -12.19 -11.95
CA HIS A 140 -19.09 -11.37 -12.69
C HIS A 140 -18.92 -11.57 -14.20
N ALA A 141 -17.70 -11.46 -14.71
CA ALA A 141 -17.44 -11.71 -16.13
C ALA A 141 -17.79 -13.16 -16.53
N LEU A 142 -17.45 -14.14 -15.67
CA LEU A 142 -17.78 -15.54 -15.92
C LEU A 142 -19.28 -15.76 -16.09
N ILE A 143 -20.12 -15.20 -15.22
CA ILE A 143 -21.59 -15.33 -15.32
C ILE A 143 -22.08 -14.89 -16.70
N VAL A 144 -21.68 -13.69 -17.13
CA VAL A 144 -22.09 -13.11 -18.43
C VAL A 144 -21.61 -13.97 -19.60
N LEU A 145 -20.32 -14.34 -19.60
CA LEU A 145 -19.73 -15.13 -20.69
C LEU A 145 -20.38 -16.52 -20.81
N TYR A 146 -20.70 -17.13 -19.67
CA TYR A 146 -21.38 -18.42 -19.60
C TYR A 146 -22.83 -18.36 -20.08
N GLU A 147 -23.56 -17.30 -19.76
CA GLU A 147 -24.92 -17.08 -20.29
C GLU A 147 -24.92 -16.94 -21.81
N ILE A 148 -24.01 -16.12 -22.35
CA ILE A 148 -23.84 -15.95 -23.80
C ILE A 148 -23.48 -17.28 -24.45
N ALA A 149 -22.55 -18.04 -23.85
CA ALA A 149 -22.12 -19.31 -24.41
C ALA A 149 -23.27 -20.34 -24.49
N ASN A 150 -24.14 -20.37 -23.47
CA ASN A 150 -25.31 -21.24 -23.44
C ASN A 150 -26.37 -20.84 -24.47
N GLN A 151 -26.58 -19.54 -24.68
CA GLN A 151 -27.56 -19.02 -25.62
C GLN A 151 -27.12 -19.22 -27.08
N GLN A 152 -25.84 -18.98 -27.37
CA GLN A 152 -25.33 -18.90 -28.74
C GLN A 152 -24.71 -20.21 -29.26
N PHE A 153 -24.24 -21.10 -28.38
CA PHE A 153 -23.54 -22.34 -28.77
C PHE A 153 -24.16 -23.58 -28.14
N TYR A 154 -25.02 -24.25 -28.91
CA TYR A 154 -25.64 -25.50 -28.49
C TYR A 154 -24.59 -26.57 -28.16
N GLY A 155 -24.66 -27.12 -26.95
CA GLY A 155 -23.73 -28.16 -26.48
C GLY A 155 -22.43 -27.65 -25.87
N PHE A 156 -22.14 -26.35 -25.89
CA PHE A 156 -20.97 -25.78 -25.19
C PHE A 156 -20.99 -26.09 -23.70
N SER A 157 -22.17 -26.07 -23.08
CA SER A 157 -22.39 -26.47 -21.68
C SER A 157 -21.86 -27.87 -21.34
N LYS A 158 -21.75 -28.79 -22.32
CA LYS A 158 -21.19 -30.14 -22.12
C LYS A 158 -19.68 -30.14 -21.96
N THR A 159 -19.00 -29.09 -22.43
CA THR A 159 -17.54 -28.93 -22.29
C THR A 159 -17.15 -28.24 -20.98
N LEU A 160 -18.12 -27.73 -20.22
CA LEU A 160 -17.91 -27.06 -18.95
C LEU A 160 -18.21 -27.98 -17.76
N PRO A 161 -17.58 -27.74 -16.59
CA PRO A 161 -17.88 -28.48 -15.37
C PRO A 161 -19.37 -28.38 -15.01
N LYS A 162 -19.99 -29.44 -14.46
CA LYS A 162 -21.40 -29.36 -14.03
C LYS A 162 -21.60 -28.20 -13.05
N ASN A 163 -22.70 -27.44 -13.21
CA ASN A 163 -23.12 -26.31 -12.36
C ASN A 163 -22.20 -25.08 -12.36
N TYR A 164 -21.29 -24.95 -13.33
CA TYR A 164 -20.34 -23.83 -13.45
C TYR A 164 -20.97 -22.43 -13.31
N LEU A 165 -22.14 -22.18 -13.92
CA LEU A 165 -22.85 -20.90 -13.81
C LEU A 165 -23.39 -20.69 -12.39
N THR A 166 -24.07 -21.69 -11.84
CA THR A 166 -24.60 -21.63 -10.46
C THR A 166 -23.49 -21.46 -9.42
N GLU A 167 -22.34 -22.11 -9.60
CA GLU A 167 -21.18 -21.94 -8.73
C GLU A 167 -20.60 -20.53 -8.83
N SER A 168 -20.52 -19.96 -10.03
CA SER A 168 -20.04 -18.59 -10.26
C SER A 168 -20.97 -17.56 -9.60
N VAL A 169 -22.28 -17.72 -9.74
CA VAL A 169 -23.29 -16.87 -9.08
C VAL A 169 -23.14 -16.94 -7.56
N LYS A 170 -23.13 -18.14 -6.97
CA LYS A 170 -22.96 -18.33 -5.52
C LYS A 170 -21.66 -17.72 -4.98
N THR A 171 -20.59 -17.83 -5.76
CA THR A 171 -19.28 -17.29 -5.38
C THR A 171 -19.29 -15.77 -5.42
N GLN A 172 -19.91 -15.18 -6.44
CA GLN A 172 -20.10 -13.73 -6.54
C GLN A 172 -20.94 -13.19 -5.38
N GLU A 173 -22.04 -13.85 -5.03
CA GLU A 173 -22.88 -13.51 -3.86
C GLU A 173 -22.11 -13.59 -2.55
N THR A 174 -21.23 -14.61 -2.42
CA THR A 174 -20.37 -14.76 -1.24
C THR A 174 -19.38 -13.61 -1.13
N LEU A 175 -18.74 -13.22 -2.24
CA LEU A 175 -17.84 -12.06 -2.27
C LEU A 175 -18.58 -10.78 -1.86
N PHE A 176 -19.77 -10.54 -2.41
CA PHE A 176 -20.60 -9.40 -2.02
C PHE A 176 -21.01 -9.43 -0.54
N SER A 177 -21.34 -10.60 -0.01
CA SER A 177 -21.67 -10.76 1.41
C SER A 177 -20.49 -10.38 2.31
N ILE A 178 -19.27 -10.82 1.97
CA ILE A 178 -18.06 -10.44 2.71
C ILE A 178 -17.79 -8.93 2.61
N LEU A 179 -17.99 -8.32 1.44
CA LEU A 179 -17.83 -6.87 1.25
C LEU A 179 -18.87 -6.09 2.06
N ALA A 180 -20.12 -6.56 2.10
CA ALA A 180 -21.20 -5.92 2.85
C ALA A 180 -20.90 -5.86 4.35
N VAL A 181 -20.24 -6.88 4.92
CA VAL A 181 -19.79 -6.86 6.33
C VAL A 181 -18.87 -5.67 6.60
N GLN A 182 -17.96 -5.36 5.69
CA GLN A 182 -17.05 -4.22 5.83
C GLN A 182 -17.80 -2.89 5.74
N ASP A 183 -18.66 -2.75 4.73
CA ASP A 183 -19.37 -1.51 4.46
C ASP A 183 -20.39 -1.18 5.55
N ASN A 184 -21.09 -2.20 6.06
CA ASN A 184 -22.10 -2.04 7.13
C ASN A 184 -21.48 -1.70 8.49
N LEU A 185 -20.27 -2.17 8.79
CA LEU A 185 -19.63 -1.90 10.09
C LEU A 185 -18.83 -0.60 10.10
N VAL A 186 -18.30 -0.17 8.95
CA VAL A 186 -17.57 1.11 8.84
C VAL A 186 -18.52 2.30 8.71
N ARG A 187 -19.72 2.14 8.11
CA ARG A 187 -20.69 3.24 8.00
C ARG A 187 -21.57 3.43 9.24
N ASN A 188 -21.79 2.39 10.05
CA ASN A 188 -22.67 2.46 11.23
C ASN A 188 -21.95 2.84 12.53
N VAL A 189 -20.80 3.53 12.47
CA VAL A 189 -20.05 3.96 13.67
C VAL A 189 -20.88 4.90 14.57
N GLU A 190 -21.92 5.54 14.02
CA GLU A 190 -22.85 6.38 14.78
C GLU A 190 -23.91 5.58 15.58
N ASN A 191 -24.11 4.29 15.27
CA ASN A 191 -25.07 3.42 15.95
C ASN A 191 -24.35 2.29 16.68
N SER A 192 -24.39 2.33 18.02
CA SER A 192 -23.93 1.32 18.99
C SER A 192 -23.66 -0.11 18.46
N VAL A 193 -22.50 -0.30 17.81
CA VAL A 193 -22.02 -1.64 17.43
C VAL A 193 -21.72 -2.41 18.71
N THR A 194 -22.55 -3.40 19.04
CA THR A 194 -22.34 -4.24 20.23
C THR A 194 -21.22 -5.25 19.99
N ASN A 195 -20.48 -5.61 21.04
CA ASN A 195 -19.46 -6.68 21.00
C ASN A 195 -20.02 -8.02 20.49
N THR A 196 -21.33 -8.26 20.65
CA THR A 196 -22.04 -9.45 20.17
C THR A 196 -22.13 -9.48 18.64
N ASN A 197 -22.35 -8.33 18.00
CA ASN A 197 -22.39 -8.22 16.53
C ASN A 197 -21.01 -8.50 15.93
N ILE A 198 -19.94 -7.97 16.53
CA ILE A 198 -18.56 -8.19 16.03
C ILE A 198 -18.20 -9.69 16.08
N LYS A 199 -18.51 -10.39 17.18
CA LYS A 199 -18.22 -11.83 17.29
C LYS A 199 -18.93 -12.65 16.22
N LYS A 200 -20.19 -12.33 15.90
CA LYS A 200 -20.97 -13.01 14.85
C LYS A 200 -20.31 -12.83 13.49
N GLU A 201 -19.91 -11.61 13.15
CA GLU A 201 -19.26 -11.29 11.87
C GLU A 201 -17.87 -11.93 11.76
N LEU A 202 -17.08 -11.93 12.84
CA LEU A 202 -15.80 -12.62 12.90
C LEU A 202 -15.97 -14.14 12.67
N LEU A 203 -17.02 -14.76 13.20
CA LEU A 203 -17.33 -16.17 12.99
C LEU A 203 -17.76 -16.44 11.55
N PHE A 204 -18.65 -15.60 11.00
CA PHE A 204 -19.08 -15.66 9.61
C PHE A 204 -17.89 -15.62 8.65
N LEU A 205 -16.98 -14.66 8.81
CA LEU A 205 -15.78 -14.53 7.97
C LEU A 205 -14.86 -15.75 8.06
N LYS A 206 -14.69 -16.32 9.27
CA LYS A 206 -13.87 -17.52 9.47
C LYS A 206 -14.37 -18.74 8.68
N THR A 207 -15.68 -18.85 8.42
CA THR A 207 -16.23 -19.97 7.63
C THR A 207 -15.65 -20.05 6.20
N PHE A 208 -15.15 -18.92 5.67
CA PHE A 208 -14.61 -18.82 4.32
C PHE A 208 -13.08 -18.95 4.24
N PHE A 209 -12.38 -19.13 5.37
CA PHE A 209 -10.91 -19.23 5.37
C PHE A 209 -10.40 -20.45 4.60
N GLY A 210 -11.21 -21.52 4.52
CA GLY A 210 -10.94 -22.74 3.78
C GLY A 210 -11.62 -22.80 2.41
N SER A 211 -12.12 -21.68 1.87
CA SER A 211 -12.74 -21.66 0.54
C SER A 211 -11.76 -22.15 -0.54
N LYS A 212 -12.28 -22.87 -1.54
CA LYS A 212 -11.51 -23.29 -2.72
C LYS A 212 -11.13 -22.11 -3.61
N THR A 213 -11.93 -21.05 -3.58
CA THR A 213 -11.70 -19.81 -4.33
C THR A 213 -10.73 -18.92 -3.59
N LYS A 214 -9.63 -18.52 -4.25
CA LYS A 214 -8.57 -17.74 -3.62
C LYS A 214 -9.07 -16.35 -3.22
N SER A 215 -9.87 -15.70 -4.06
CA SER A 215 -10.48 -14.39 -3.81
C SER A 215 -11.37 -14.43 -2.58
N VAL A 216 -12.27 -15.41 -2.45
CA VAL A 216 -13.11 -15.56 -1.24
C VAL A 216 -12.24 -15.75 0.00
N GLN A 217 -11.22 -16.62 -0.07
CA GLN A 217 -10.30 -16.86 1.04
C GLN A 217 -9.56 -15.58 1.46
N LEU A 218 -9.01 -14.83 0.51
CA LEU A 218 -8.24 -13.62 0.79
C LEU A 218 -9.12 -12.48 1.29
N LEU A 219 -10.31 -12.28 0.70
CA LEU A 219 -11.25 -11.26 1.14
C LEU A 219 -11.71 -11.53 2.56
N ALA A 220 -12.11 -12.76 2.86
CA ALA A 220 -12.58 -13.11 4.19
C ALA A 220 -11.51 -12.89 5.26
N LYS A 221 -10.26 -13.29 4.99
CA LYS A 221 -9.12 -13.09 5.91
C LYS A 221 -8.80 -11.60 6.06
N GLN A 222 -8.77 -10.83 4.98
CA GLN A 222 -8.54 -9.39 5.03
C GLN A 222 -9.66 -8.67 5.80
N SER A 223 -10.93 -8.96 5.52
CA SER A 223 -12.07 -8.41 6.24
C SER A 223 -12.01 -8.77 7.73
N TYR A 224 -11.63 -10.00 8.06
CA TYR A 224 -11.49 -10.45 9.45
C TYR A 224 -10.43 -9.63 10.18
N LEU A 225 -9.25 -9.48 9.57
CA LEU A 225 -8.18 -8.64 10.12
C LEU A 225 -8.60 -7.19 10.29
N GLN A 226 -9.35 -6.65 9.31
CA GLN A 226 -9.84 -5.29 9.36
C GLN A 226 -10.83 -5.06 10.51
N LEU A 227 -11.75 -6.00 10.76
CA LEU A 227 -12.65 -5.92 11.91
C LEU A 227 -11.88 -5.96 13.24
N LEU A 228 -10.91 -6.87 13.37
CA LEU A 228 -10.06 -6.93 14.55
C LEU A 228 -9.32 -5.61 14.78
N SER A 229 -8.74 -5.05 13.71
CA SER A 229 -7.99 -3.79 13.75
C SER A 229 -8.89 -2.60 14.09
N HIS A 230 -10.02 -2.45 13.39
CA HIS A 230 -10.91 -1.30 13.51
C HIS A 230 -11.49 -1.18 14.92
N PHE A 231 -11.95 -2.29 15.48
CA PHE A 231 -12.54 -2.33 16.83
C PHE A 231 -11.51 -2.53 17.94
N ASN A 232 -10.20 -2.47 17.65
CA ASN A 232 -9.12 -2.73 18.60
C ASN A 232 -9.34 -4.03 19.41
N HIS A 233 -9.86 -5.07 18.77
CA HIS A 233 -10.18 -6.32 19.44
C HIS A 233 -8.89 -6.94 20.02
N PRO A 234 -8.90 -7.51 21.24
CA PRO A 234 -7.68 -8.04 21.87
C PRO A 234 -6.93 -9.07 21.01
N ASP A 235 -7.67 -9.89 20.27
CA ASP A 235 -7.07 -10.86 19.34
C ASP A 235 -6.23 -10.20 18.23
N PHE A 236 -6.47 -8.92 17.91
CA PHE A 236 -5.66 -8.22 16.91
C PHE A 236 -4.17 -8.28 17.26
N TYR A 237 -3.81 -8.07 18.53
CA TYR A 237 -2.43 -7.98 18.99
C TYR A 237 -1.77 -9.34 19.27
N LYS A 238 -2.45 -10.46 19.00
CA LYS A 238 -1.90 -11.80 19.16
C LYS A 238 -0.90 -12.15 18.05
N LYS A 239 0.05 -13.05 18.33
CA LYS A 239 1.08 -13.50 17.37
C LYS A 239 0.46 -14.21 16.16
N GLU A 240 -0.61 -14.96 16.37
CA GLU A 240 -1.35 -15.67 15.32
C GLU A 240 -1.94 -14.70 14.29
N THR A 241 -2.41 -13.52 14.76
CA THR A 241 -2.92 -12.47 13.88
C THR A 241 -1.81 -11.85 13.04
N LEU A 242 -0.60 -11.66 13.59
CA LEU A 242 0.55 -11.21 12.80
C LEU A 242 0.90 -12.21 11.71
N THR A 243 0.92 -13.51 12.03
CA THR A 243 1.14 -14.58 11.06
C THR A 243 0.09 -14.53 9.96
N LEU A 244 -1.18 -14.30 10.32
CA LEU A 244 -2.26 -14.15 9.35
C LEU A 244 -2.08 -12.91 8.46
N ILE A 245 -1.69 -11.75 9.02
CA ILE A 245 -1.39 -10.53 8.25
C ILE A 245 -0.28 -10.81 7.24
N LYS A 246 0.86 -11.36 7.69
CA LYS A 246 2.01 -11.69 6.83
C LYS A 246 1.63 -12.69 5.72
N TYR A 247 0.83 -13.70 6.07
CA TYR A 247 0.31 -14.66 5.10
C TYR A 247 -0.55 -13.99 4.01
N VAL A 248 -1.52 -13.17 4.41
CA VAL A 248 -2.44 -12.52 3.46
C VAL A 248 -1.67 -11.54 2.54
N LEU A 249 -0.72 -10.77 3.08
CA LEU A 249 0.16 -9.89 2.30
C LEU A 249 0.91 -10.68 1.21
N ASN A 250 1.59 -11.77 1.59
CA ASN A 250 2.34 -12.60 0.66
C ASN A 250 1.45 -13.21 -0.43
N GLU A 251 0.25 -13.65 -0.08
CA GLU A 251 -0.68 -14.24 -1.05
C GLU A 251 -1.18 -13.21 -2.07
N ILE A 252 -1.47 -11.97 -1.65
CA ILE A 252 -1.88 -10.89 -2.54
C ILE A 252 -0.74 -10.51 -3.49
N GLU A 253 0.49 -10.39 -2.99
CA GLU A 253 1.68 -10.11 -3.82
C GLU A 253 1.99 -11.26 -4.80
N SER A 254 1.67 -12.50 -4.41
CA SER A 254 1.84 -13.67 -5.27
C SER A 254 0.79 -13.77 -6.36
N HIS A 255 -0.41 -13.24 -6.11
CA HIS A 255 -1.57 -13.31 -7.00
C HIS A 255 -2.20 -11.93 -7.29
N PRO A 256 -1.42 -10.94 -7.77
CA PRO A 256 -1.91 -9.56 -7.93
C PRO A 256 -2.97 -9.45 -9.04
N TYR A 257 -3.05 -10.45 -9.91
CA TYR A 257 -3.99 -10.52 -11.03
C TYR A 257 -5.43 -10.88 -10.61
N LEU A 258 -5.65 -11.30 -9.36
CA LEU A 258 -7.01 -11.65 -8.89
C LEU A 258 -7.94 -10.42 -8.92
N SER A 259 -9.18 -10.64 -9.34
CA SER A 259 -10.20 -9.59 -9.48
C SER A 259 -10.48 -8.87 -8.16
N ILE A 260 -10.35 -9.56 -7.02
CA ILE A 260 -10.45 -8.96 -5.68
C ILE A 260 -9.52 -7.74 -5.46
N VAL A 261 -8.40 -7.68 -6.19
CA VAL A 261 -7.45 -6.56 -6.10
C VAL A 261 -8.06 -5.25 -6.61
N ARG A 262 -9.20 -5.29 -7.32
CA ARG A 262 -10.06 -4.12 -7.61
C ARG A 262 -10.47 -3.37 -6.34
N HIS A 263 -10.55 -4.05 -5.20
CA HIS A 263 -10.74 -3.42 -3.90
C HIS A 263 -9.41 -2.95 -3.30
N LYS A 264 -8.68 -2.13 -4.06
CA LYS A 264 -7.31 -1.69 -3.77
C LYS A 264 -7.20 -1.08 -2.37
N ASP A 265 -8.11 -0.20 -1.98
CA ASP A 265 -8.18 0.42 -0.65
C ASP A 265 -8.26 -0.61 0.50
N LYS A 266 -8.93 -1.74 0.24
CA LYS A 266 -9.07 -2.84 1.21
C LYS A 266 -7.78 -3.66 1.31
N MET A 267 -7.03 -3.79 0.23
CA MET A 267 -5.70 -4.43 0.25
C MET A 267 -4.64 -3.50 0.86
N MET A 268 -4.79 -2.19 0.67
CA MET A 268 -3.95 -1.13 1.24
C MET A 268 -4.01 -1.10 2.77
N SER A 269 -5.16 -1.43 3.35
CA SER A 269 -5.31 -1.50 4.80
C SER A 269 -4.44 -2.59 5.45
N LEU A 270 -3.91 -3.57 4.71
CA LEU A 270 -3.03 -4.62 5.26
C LEU A 270 -1.66 -4.08 5.64
N ASP A 271 -1.08 -3.18 4.86
CA ASP A 271 0.19 -2.52 5.19
C ASP A 271 0.04 -1.69 6.48
N TYR A 272 -1.09 -0.98 6.61
CA TYR A 272 -1.47 -0.30 7.84
C TYR A 272 -1.61 -1.27 9.02
N MET A 273 -2.34 -2.37 8.85
CA MET A 273 -2.55 -3.36 9.92
C MET A 273 -1.24 -4.03 10.35
N TYR A 274 -0.36 -4.34 9.40
CA TYR A 274 0.96 -4.84 9.69
C TYR A 274 1.72 -3.86 10.58
N LEU A 275 1.85 -2.59 10.17
CA LEU A 275 2.53 -1.57 10.98
C LEU A 275 1.87 -1.33 12.34
N LYS A 276 0.53 -1.28 12.40
CA LYS A 276 -0.23 -1.09 13.63
C LYS A 276 0.03 -2.23 14.63
N HIS A 277 0.16 -3.46 14.13
CA HIS A 277 0.48 -4.64 14.94
C HIS A 277 1.95 -4.61 15.39
N THR A 278 2.87 -4.44 14.45
CA THR A 278 4.30 -4.60 14.69
C THR A 278 4.88 -3.51 15.56
N ARG A 279 4.36 -2.29 15.52
CA ARG A 279 4.86 -1.18 16.36
C ARG A 279 4.81 -1.46 17.86
N LEU A 280 3.99 -2.41 18.30
CA LEU A 280 3.83 -2.78 19.71
C LEU A 280 4.65 -4.01 20.14
N ILE A 281 5.19 -4.78 19.18
CA ILE A 281 5.68 -6.15 19.44
C ILE A 281 7.07 -6.41 18.85
N ILE A 282 7.48 -5.66 17.84
CA ILE A 282 8.70 -5.91 17.06
C ILE A 282 9.82 -4.93 17.41
N ASP A 283 11.06 -5.36 17.22
CA ASP A 283 12.23 -4.48 17.33
C ASP A 283 12.20 -3.32 16.32
N GLU A 284 12.86 -2.24 16.72
CA GLU A 284 12.91 -0.99 15.96
C GLU A 284 13.51 -1.16 14.54
N LYS A 285 14.45 -2.11 14.35
CA LYS A 285 15.10 -2.35 13.06
C LYS A 285 14.17 -3.03 12.06
N GLU A 286 13.40 -4.02 12.50
CA GLU A 286 12.42 -4.71 11.65
C GLU A 286 11.25 -3.76 11.30
N ILE A 287 10.83 -2.86 12.21
CA ILE A 287 9.85 -1.80 11.90
C ILE A 287 10.37 -0.87 10.79
N ASN A 288 11.64 -0.46 10.84
CA ASN A 288 12.21 0.39 9.79
C ASN A 288 12.34 -0.31 8.44
N SER A 289 12.69 -1.59 8.45
CA SER A 289 12.71 -2.43 7.25
C SER A 289 11.31 -2.54 6.64
N ALA A 290 10.29 -2.76 7.47
CA ALA A 290 8.88 -2.78 7.07
C ALA A 290 8.44 -1.44 6.45
N CYS A 291 8.71 -0.31 7.13
CA CYS A 291 8.36 1.01 6.62
C CYS A 291 9.03 1.30 5.27
N SER A 292 10.32 0.96 5.13
CA SER A 292 11.06 1.16 3.87
C SER A 292 10.46 0.35 2.72
N LYS A 293 10.05 -0.91 2.97
CA LYS A 293 9.38 -1.74 1.96
C LYS A 293 8.04 -1.13 1.53
N ILE A 294 7.23 -0.68 2.49
CA ILE A 294 5.93 -0.05 2.23
C ILE A 294 6.12 1.23 1.43
N ILE A 295 7.01 2.14 1.85
CA ILE A 295 7.29 3.39 1.14
C ILE A 295 7.75 3.12 -0.30
N ASN A 296 8.67 2.17 -0.50
CA ASN A 296 9.15 1.82 -1.85
C ASN A 296 8.07 1.19 -2.73
N LYS A 297 7.24 0.30 -2.17
CA LYS A 297 6.08 -0.27 -2.85
C LYS A 297 5.17 0.84 -3.33
N TRP A 298 4.84 1.78 -2.46
CA TRP A 298 3.89 2.85 -2.73
C TRP A 298 4.43 3.96 -3.64
N LYS A 299 5.73 4.30 -3.57
CA LYS A 299 6.38 5.29 -4.44
C LYS A 299 6.08 5.06 -5.93
N THR A 300 5.99 3.80 -6.34
CA THR A 300 5.68 3.45 -7.73
C THR A 300 4.19 3.50 -8.07
N HIS A 301 3.29 3.34 -7.08
CA HIS A 301 1.84 3.17 -7.27
C HIS A 301 1.04 4.47 -7.47
N TYR A 302 1.53 5.64 -7.05
CA TYR A 302 0.77 6.90 -7.02
C TYR A 302 0.78 7.74 -8.30
N VAL A 303 0.66 7.12 -9.46
CA VAL A 303 0.65 7.88 -10.72
C VAL A 303 -0.72 8.53 -11.00
N ALA A 304 -1.81 8.07 -10.36
CA ALA A 304 -3.19 8.45 -10.76
C ALA A 304 -4.18 8.81 -9.63
N GLU A 305 -3.77 8.85 -8.35
CA GLU A 305 -4.70 9.07 -7.23
C GLU A 305 -4.43 10.41 -6.53
N ASN A 306 -5.50 11.21 -6.32
CA ASN A 306 -5.45 12.50 -5.61
C ASN A 306 -5.70 12.34 -4.09
N THR A 307 -5.57 11.12 -3.57
CA THR A 307 -5.83 10.74 -2.16
C THR A 307 -4.59 10.10 -1.54
N ILE A 308 -4.42 10.22 -0.21
CA ILE A 308 -3.29 9.62 0.50
C ILE A 308 -3.66 8.24 1.07
N ASP A 309 -2.84 7.21 0.79
CA ASP A 309 -2.96 5.93 1.50
C ASP A 309 -2.61 6.08 2.97
N THR A 310 -3.43 5.46 3.80
CA THR A 310 -3.21 5.43 5.25
C THR A 310 -2.01 4.55 5.61
N GLY A 311 -1.75 3.47 4.87
CA GLY A 311 -0.58 2.61 5.06
C GLY A 311 0.74 3.33 4.78
N LEU A 312 0.85 4.00 3.63
CA LEU A 312 1.99 4.86 3.30
C LEU A 312 2.16 5.96 4.34
N PHE A 313 1.08 6.68 4.67
CA PHE A 313 1.17 7.79 5.61
C PHE A 313 1.65 7.33 6.99
N LEU A 314 1.16 6.19 7.48
CA LEU A 314 1.65 5.59 8.72
C LEU A 314 3.13 5.17 8.61
N ALA A 315 3.55 4.57 7.49
CA ALA A 315 4.94 4.18 7.26
C ALA A 315 5.89 5.39 7.30
N LEU A 316 5.51 6.49 6.64
CA LEU A 316 6.26 7.76 6.68
C LEU A 316 6.34 8.30 8.10
N SER A 317 5.22 8.29 8.84
CA SER A 317 5.16 8.79 10.21
C SER A 317 6.07 8.01 11.16
N VAL A 318 6.00 6.68 11.11
CA VAL A 318 6.80 5.78 11.96
C VAL A 318 8.29 5.90 11.62
N GLN A 319 8.63 5.88 10.32
CA GLN A 319 10.01 6.02 9.88
C GLN A 319 10.59 7.40 10.23
N GLY A 320 9.84 8.48 10.00
CA GLY A 320 10.27 9.84 10.33
C GLY A 320 10.54 10.01 11.83
N SER A 321 9.63 9.51 12.67
CA SER A 321 9.77 9.55 14.13
C SER A 321 10.99 8.75 14.62
N TYR A 322 11.20 7.55 14.08
CA TYR A 322 12.40 6.77 14.38
C TYR A 322 13.69 7.50 14.00
N LEU A 323 13.76 7.98 12.76
CA LEU A 323 14.97 8.57 12.21
C LEU A 323 15.31 9.87 12.94
N ILE A 324 14.32 10.73 13.22
CA ILE A 324 14.59 11.97 13.95
C ILE A 324 15.10 11.66 15.35
N THR A 325 14.49 10.71 16.04
CA THR A 325 14.89 10.38 17.41
C THR A 325 16.29 9.76 17.44
N SER A 326 16.64 8.96 16.43
CA SER A 326 17.93 8.29 16.30
C SER A 326 19.08 9.21 15.83
N TYR A 327 18.80 10.14 14.92
CA TYR A 327 19.83 10.83 14.16
C TYR A 327 19.82 12.36 14.27
N TYR A 328 18.88 12.97 15.00
CA TYR A 328 18.94 14.40 15.26
C TYR A 328 20.26 14.77 15.98
N PHE A 329 21.01 15.74 15.43
CA PHE A 329 22.39 16.10 15.80
C PHE A 329 23.45 14.97 15.72
N ASN A 330 23.16 13.87 15.02
CA ASN A 330 24.09 12.76 14.81
C ASN A 330 24.40 12.55 13.33
N LYS A 331 25.55 11.92 13.04
CA LYS A 331 25.91 11.57 11.65
C LYS A 331 24.97 10.50 11.09
N ILE A 332 24.27 10.83 10.02
CA ILE A 332 23.41 9.89 9.28
C ILE A 332 24.28 9.03 8.34
N PRO A 333 24.14 7.69 8.34
CA PRO A 333 24.77 6.80 7.38
C PRO A 333 24.44 7.17 5.92
N ALA A 334 25.43 7.09 5.01
CA ALA A 334 25.27 7.51 3.61
C ALA A 334 24.10 6.81 2.88
N LYS A 335 23.87 5.52 3.15
CA LYS A 335 22.73 4.76 2.60
C LYS A 335 21.38 5.33 3.06
N LEU A 336 21.28 5.79 4.31
CA LEU A 336 20.06 6.40 4.83
C LEU A 336 19.85 7.82 4.27
N ASN A 337 20.92 8.58 4.03
CA ASN A 337 20.81 9.90 3.38
C ASN A 337 20.16 9.80 1.99
N HIS A 338 20.53 8.79 1.20
CA HIS A 338 19.89 8.56 -0.10
C HIS A 338 18.39 8.30 0.06
N ASN A 339 18.02 7.38 0.95
CA ASN A 339 16.61 7.07 1.21
C ASN A 339 15.82 8.28 1.72
N ILE A 340 16.39 9.10 2.62
CA ILE A 340 15.75 10.32 3.12
C ILE A 340 15.48 11.30 1.98
N LYS A 341 16.46 11.48 1.08
CA LYS A 341 16.28 12.33 -0.10
C LYS A 341 15.15 11.82 -1.01
N GLU A 342 15.13 10.52 -1.29
CA GLU A 342 14.04 9.94 -2.08
C GLU A 342 12.67 10.07 -1.42
N THR A 343 12.60 9.97 -0.09
CA THR A 343 11.37 10.20 0.67
C THR A 343 10.94 11.66 0.65
N ILE A 344 11.88 12.61 0.69
CA ILE A 344 11.59 14.05 0.50
C ILE A 344 10.98 14.29 -0.88
N ASP A 345 11.58 13.74 -1.94
CA ASP A 345 11.07 13.89 -3.31
C ASP A 345 9.64 13.30 -3.44
N LEU A 346 9.39 12.16 -2.78
CA LEU A 346 8.05 11.58 -2.69
C LEU A 346 7.07 12.51 -1.96
N CYS A 347 7.43 13.01 -0.77
CA CYS A 347 6.59 13.92 0.00
C CYS A 347 6.26 15.20 -0.77
N GLU A 348 7.22 15.76 -1.51
CA GLU A 348 7.01 16.91 -2.38
C GLU A 348 6.02 16.59 -3.50
N SER A 349 6.19 15.45 -4.17
CA SER A 349 5.24 15.02 -5.19
C SER A 349 3.83 14.82 -4.63
N LEU A 350 3.69 14.26 -3.43
CA LEU A 350 2.39 14.02 -2.80
C LEU A 350 1.74 15.33 -2.36
N LEU A 351 2.51 16.26 -1.80
CA LEU A 351 2.01 17.57 -1.40
C LEU A 351 1.33 18.31 -2.56
N HIS A 352 1.85 18.16 -3.79
CA HIS A 352 1.30 18.80 -4.99
C HIS A 352 0.17 18.02 -5.67
N LYS A 353 0.19 16.67 -5.62
CA LYS A 353 -0.80 15.83 -6.33
C LYS A 353 -2.09 15.62 -5.54
N ILE A 354 -2.02 15.65 -4.21
CA ILE A 354 -3.15 15.30 -3.36
C ILE A 354 -4.09 16.49 -3.20
N ASP A 355 -5.39 16.20 -3.28
CA ASP A 355 -6.45 17.16 -3.03
C ASP A 355 -6.71 17.24 -1.51
N TRP A 356 -5.93 18.08 -0.83
CA TRP A 356 -5.97 18.22 0.63
C TRP A 356 -7.30 18.76 1.17
N ASP A 357 -8.06 19.47 0.33
CA ASP A 357 -9.40 19.94 0.69
C ASP A 357 -10.37 18.77 0.83
N LYS A 358 -10.24 17.74 -0.02
CA LYS A 358 -11.01 16.48 0.11
C LYS A 358 -10.51 15.57 1.21
N GLU A 359 -9.20 15.46 1.40
CA GLU A 359 -8.61 14.62 2.46
C GLU A 359 -8.90 15.14 3.87
N GLY A 360 -9.08 16.46 3.99
CA GLY A 360 -9.36 17.14 5.23
C GLY A 360 -8.13 17.74 5.90
N PHE A 361 -8.31 18.93 6.47
CA PHE A 361 -7.22 19.77 6.96
C PHE A 361 -6.36 19.11 8.06
N LEU A 362 -6.93 18.25 8.91
CA LEU A 362 -6.16 17.54 9.96
C LEU A 362 -5.14 16.57 9.36
N LYS A 363 -5.50 15.86 8.27
CA LYS A 363 -4.57 14.98 7.56
C LYS A 363 -3.46 15.80 6.89
N HIS A 364 -3.82 16.92 6.27
CA HIS A 364 -2.85 17.83 5.66
C HIS A 364 -1.84 18.38 6.70
N LEU A 365 -2.32 18.87 7.85
CA LEU A 365 -1.47 19.31 8.97
C LEU A 365 -0.49 18.22 9.41
N ASN A 366 -1.01 17.01 9.62
CA ASN A 366 -0.18 15.90 10.08
C ASN A 366 0.82 15.43 9.00
N PHE A 367 0.43 15.47 7.72
CA PHE A 367 1.34 15.19 6.61
C PHE A 367 2.50 16.18 6.54
N CYS A 368 2.23 17.48 6.65
CA CYS A 368 3.27 18.50 6.69
C CYS A 368 4.19 18.33 7.91
N ASN A 369 3.63 17.94 9.06
CA ASN A 369 4.43 17.62 10.25
C ASN A 369 5.41 16.47 9.99
N VAL A 370 4.94 15.39 9.36
CA VAL A 370 5.77 14.23 9.01
C VAL A 370 6.80 14.58 7.94
N TYR A 371 6.43 15.37 6.93
CA TYR A 371 7.36 15.82 5.89
C TYR A 371 8.49 16.67 6.49
N ALA A 372 8.18 17.56 7.44
CA ALA A 372 9.17 18.39 8.12
C ALA A 372 10.24 17.57 8.88
N LEU A 373 9.90 16.40 9.44
CA LEU A 373 10.89 15.49 10.04
C LEU A 373 12.02 15.14 9.06
N PHE A 374 11.66 14.76 7.84
CA PHE A 374 12.62 14.39 6.81
C PHE A 374 13.44 15.59 6.34
N LEU A 375 12.83 16.78 6.25
CA LEU A 375 13.55 18.02 5.92
C LEU A 375 14.61 18.35 6.98
N ILE A 376 14.28 18.24 8.27
CA ILE A 376 15.24 18.46 9.37
C ILE A 376 16.40 17.46 9.27
N LEU A 377 16.10 16.18 9.06
CA LEU A 377 17.12 15.12 8.87
C LEU A 377 18.04 15.39 7.67
N ALA A 378 17.55 16.04 6.62
CA ALA A 378 18.33 16.40 5.45
C ALA A 378 19.04 17.77 5.56
N ASN A 379 19.07 18.39 6.74
CA ASN A 379 19.60 19.75 6.97
C ASN A 379 18.93 20.80 6.08
N GLN A 380 17.61 20.71 5.94
CA GLN A 380 16.75 21.69 5.25
C GLN A 380 15.82 22.38 6.25
N GLU A 381 16.34 22.76 7.41
CA GLU A 381 15.56 23.33 8.52
C GLU A 381 14.80 24.61 8.13
N LYS A 382 15.36 25.45 7.26
CA LYS A 382 14.66 26.65 6.73
C LYS A 382 13.38 26.28 5.97
N LYS A 383 13.42 25.19 5.19
CA LYS A 383 12.25 24.69 4.44
C LYS A 383 11.23 24.08 5.41
N ALA A 384 11.69 23.35 6.43
CA ALA A 384 10.84 22.81 7.48
C ALA A 384 10.12 23.92 8.27
N ILE A 385 10.84 24.96 8.71
CA ILE A 385 10.26 26.13 9.40
C ILE A 385 9.17 26.78 8.54
N LYS A 386 9.50 27.10 7.28
CA LYS A 386 8.54 27.73 6.36
C LYS A 386 7.29 26.87 6.18
N LEU A 387 7.45 25.55 6.04
CA LEU A 387 6.34 24.62 5.90
C LEU A 387 5.42 24.64 7.12
N ILE A 388 5.98 24.47 8.32
CA ILE A 388 5.20 24.40 9.57
C ILE A 388 4.54 25.73 9.90
N GLU A 389 5.25 26.85 9.76
CA GLU A 389 4.66 28.18 10.01
C GLU A 389 3.54 28.50 9.01
N SER A 390 3.70 28.10 7.74
CA SER A 390 2.67 28.29 6.72
C SER A 390 1.37 27.57 7.09
N ILE A 391 1.43 26.31 7.51
CA ILE A 391 0.22 25.57 7.89
C ILE A 391 -0.39 26.05 9.21
N LEU A 392 0.43 26.48 10.17
CA LEU A 392 -0.04 27.08 11.41
C LEU A 392 -0.77 28.41 11.14
N HIS A 393 -0.27 29.21 10.19
CA HIS A 393 -0.92 30.45 9.77
C HIS A 393 -2.21 30.18 8.98
N GLN A 394 -2.15 29.27 7.99
CA GLN A 394 -3.30 28.91 7.15
C GLN A 394 -4.48 28.41 7.98
N TYR A 395 -4.23 27.60 9.01
CA TYR A 395 -5.28 27.00 9.83
C TYR A 395 -5.46 27.68 11.19
N GLN A 396 -4.90 28.88 11.43
CA GLN A 396 -4.94 29.57 12.74
C GLN A 396 -6.35 29.76 13.33
N GLN A 397 -7.39 29.78 12.48
CA GLN A 397 -8.79 29.93 12.90
C GLN A 397 -9.48 28.59 13.24
N LYS A 398 -8.85 27.45 12.92
CA LYS A 398 -9.38 26.11 13.21
C LYS A 398 -8.70 25.55 14.45
N SER A 399 -9.47 24.94 15.35
CA SER A 399 -8.90 24.27 16.53
C SER A 399 -8.39 22.87 16.16
N PHE A 400 -7.14 22.58 16.49
CA PHE A 400 -6.52 21.25 16.34
C PHE A 400 -5.63 20.91 17.54
N LYS A 401 -6.18 21.08 18.75
CA LYS A 401 -5.46 20.91 20.04
C LYS A 401 -4.56 19.68 20.12
N LYS A 402 -5.03 18.54 19.62
CA LYS A 402 -4.33 17.25 19.66
C LYS A 402 -3.05 17.16 18.80
N LEU A 403 -2.78 18.16 17.96
CA LEU A 403 -1.63 18.20 17.06
C LEU A 403 -0.64 19.32 17.41
N TYR A 404 -0.95 20.18 18.39
CA TYR A 404 -0.07 21.31 18.71
C TYR A 404 1.30 20.83 19.20
N ASP A 405 1.35 19.93 20.16
CA ASP A 405 2.59 19.36 20.68
C ASP A 405 3.48 18.78 19.58
N GLY A 406 2.92 18.01 18.64
CA GLY A 406 3.62 17.48 17.48
C GLY A 406 4.18 18.57 16.56
N LEU A 407 3.38 19.59 16.23
CA LEU A 407 3.85 20.69 15.36
C LEU A 407 4.94 21.53 16.03
N PHE A 408 4.75 21.83 17.33
CA PHE A 408 5.66 22.68 18.08
C PHE A 408 6.98 22.00 18.41
N VAL A 409 7.01 20.68 18.65
CA VAL A 409 8.28 19.97 18.86
C VAL A 409 9.14 20.02 17.59
N ILE A 410 8.54 19.81 16.41
CA ILE A 410 9.23 19.87 15.13
C ILE A 410 9.71 21.29 14.81
N LEU A 411 8.88 22.29 15.09
CA LEU A 411 9.24 23.69 14.88
C LEU A 411 10.41 24.12 15.79
N VAL A 412 10.38 23.74 17.07
CA VAL A 412 11.49 23.99 18.02
C VAL A 412 12.77 23.29 17.56
N MET A 413 12.68 22.04 17.11
CA MET A 413 13.84 21.32 16.57
C MET A 413 14.42 22.03 15.34
N ALA A 414 13.57 22.44 14.39
CA ALA A 414 14.05 23.15 13.20
C ALA A 414 14.73 24.48 13.52
N TYR A 415 14.14 25.29 14.43
CA TYR A 415 14.78 26.53 14.90
C TYR A 415 16.11 26.26 15.61
N LEU A 416 16.15 25.23 16.44
CA LEU A 416 17.36 24.88 17.18
C LEU A 416 18.49 24.42 16.26
N GLN A 417 18.20 23.58 15.26
CA GLN A 417 19.15 23.15 14.23
C GLN A 417 19.66 24.32 13.39
N GLY A 418 18.80 25.32 13.13
CA GLY A 418 19.17 26.57 12.46
C GLY A 418 19.94 27.57 13.34
N ASN A 419 20.23 27.24 14.60
CA ASN A 419 20.79 28.14 15.62
C ASN A 419 19.96 29.42 15.87
N LEU A 420 18.64 29.35 15.69
CA LEU A 420 17.69 30.45 15.89
C LEU A 420 17.11 30.42 17.32
N PHE A 421 17.96 30.69 18.32
CA PHE A 421 17.59 30.50 19.73
C PHE A 421 16.49 31.44 20.25
N ASP A 422 16.41 32.66 19.71
CA ASP A 422 15.33 33.60 20.06
C ASP A 422 13.97 33.08 19.59
N GLU A 423 13.94 32.48 18.39
CA GLU A 423 12.73 31.86 17.84
C GLU A 423 12.32 30.63 18.65
N VAL A 424 13.26 29.86 19.21
CA VAL A 424 12.95 28.77 20.15
C VAL A 424 12.20 29.32 21.37
N ALA A 425 12.62 30.45 21.93
CA ALA A 425 11.97 31.06 23.10
C ALA A 425 10.57 31.61 22.77
N ALA A 426 10.43 32.29 21.64
CA ALA A 426 9.15 32.79 21.15
C ALA A 426 8.16 31.64 20.88
N THR A 427 8.65 30.58 20.25
CA THR A 427 7.89 29.37 19.93
C THR A 427 7.43 28.63 21.18
N PHE A 428 8.30 28.46 22.18
CA PHE A 428 7.93 27.86 23.47
C PHE A 428 6.82 28.66 24.18
N SER A 429 6.93 30.00 24.15
CA SER A 429 5.92 30.89 24.74
C SER A 429 4.57 30.78 24.01
N ARG A 430 4.59 30.70 22.66
CA ARG A 430 3.40 30.48 21.83
C ARG A 430 2.75 29.13 22.14
N TYR A 431 3.55 28.07 22.23
CA TYR A 431 3.09 26.72 22.61
C TYR A 431 2.37 26.72 23.97
N LYS A 432 3.00 27.28 25.02
CA LYS A 432 2.40 27.35 26.36
C LYS A 432 1.08 28.11 26.39
N LYS A 433 0.97 29.22 25.63
CA LYS A 433 -0.28 29.99 25.51
C LYS A 433 -1.42 29.20 24.85
N LEU A 434 -1.09 28.36 23.86
CA LEU A 434 -2.09 27.60 23.10
C LEU A 434 -2.61 26.39 23.86
N ILE A 435 -1.73 25.67 24.58
CA ILE A 435 -2.14 24.46 25.31
C ILE A 435 -2.82 24.77 26.65
N LYS A 436 -2.49 25.88 27.33
CA LYS A 436 -3.05 26.24 28.66
C LYS A 436 -3.07 25.05 29.65
N ASP A 437 -1.96 24.31 29.70
CA ASP A 437 -1.77 23.09 30.52
C ASP A 437 -2.57 21.84 30.10
N ASP A 438 -3.28 21.89 28.98
CA ASP A 438 -3.97 20.74 28.33
C ASP A 438 -3.00 20.02 27.38
N VAL A 439 -2.02 19.29 27.94
CA VAL A 439 -1.02 18.53 27.18
C VAL A 439 -1.65 17.25 26.63
N THR A 440 -1.56 17.04 25.31
CA THR A 440 -2.09 15.82 24.66
C THR A 440 -1.09 14.66 24.73
N ILE A 441 0.19 14.91 24.39
CA ILE A 441 1.27 13.92 24.39
C ILE A 441 2.37 14.42 25.35
N ILE A 442 2.48 13.77 26.50
CA ILE A 442 3.40 14.16 27.59
C ILE A 442 4.85 14.12 27.12
N GLU A 443 5.19 13.13 26.29
CA GLU A 443 6.51 12.92 25.72
C GLU A 443 6.96 14.13 24.89
N ASN A 444 6.08 14.65 24.04
CA ASN A 444 6.37 15.82 23.22
C ASN A 444 6.56 17.08 24.08
N ASP A 445 5.74 17.26 25.11
CA ASP A 445 5.89 18.40 26.04
C ASP A 445 7.22 18.35 26.80
N LEU A 446 7.67 17.16 27.22
CA LEU A 446 8.98 16.97 27.85
C LEU A 446 10.12 17.34 26.90
N ILE A 447 10.05 16.90 25.64
CA ILE A 447 11.06 17.25 24.63
C ILE A 447 11.06 18.76 24.36
N ILE A 448 9.90 19.39 24.14
CA ILE A 448 9.80 20.83 23.93
C ILE A 448 10.44 21.61 25.09
N ARG A 449 10.12 21.22 26.34
CA ARG A 449 10.73 21.82 27.54
C ARG A 449 12.25 21.63 27.56
N ALA A 450 12.73 20.42 27.32
CA ALA A 450 14.16 20.11 27.31
C ALA A 450 14.92 20.95 26.27
N LEU A 451 14.44 20.97 25.02
CA LEU A 451 15.04 21.73 23.93
C LEU A 451 15.06 23.24 24.22
N TYR A 452 13.98 23.78 24.79
CA TYR A 452 13.93 25.16 25.24
C TYR A 452 14.99 25.43 26.32
N TYR A 453 15.10 24.58 27.34
CA TYR A 453 16.09 24.78 28.41
C TYR A 453 17.53 24.65 27.90
N ILE A 454 17.80 23.76 26.95
CA ILE A 454 19.10 23.67 26.27
C ILE A 454 19.42 24.99 25.55
N ALA A 455 18.47 25.52 24.78
CA ALA A 455 18.63 26.79 24.08
C ALA A 455 18.92 27.94 25.06
N GLN A 456 18.15 28.04 26.16
CA GLN A 456 18.33 29.09 27.17
C GLN A 456 19.63 28.94 27.97
N GLN A 457 20.07 27.71 28.23
CA GLN A 457 21.35 27.46 28.88
C GLN A 457 22.51 27.91 27.98
N LYS A 458 22.43 27.65 26.68
CA LYS A 458 23.43 28.08 25.69
C LYS A 458 23.50 29.60 25.53
N THR A 459 22.36 30.31 25.56
CA THR A 459 22.33 31.77 25.37
C THR A 459 22.54 32.57 26.65
N GLN A 460 21.99 32.12 27.79
CA GLN A 460 22.02 32.88 29.04
C GLN A 460 23.00 32.34 30.09
N GLY A 461 23.39 31.06 30.03
CA GLY A 461 24.31 30.43 30.99
C GLY A 461 23.81 30.34 32.44
N LYS A 462 22.54 30.65 32.73
CA LYS A 462 22.01 30.71 34.10
C LYS A 462 21.74 29.32 34.68
N LYS A 463 22.27 29.05 35.89
CA LYS A 463 22.09 27.78 36.63
C LYS A 463 20.63 27.29 36.75
N GLN A 464 19.65 28.19 36.75
CA GLN A 464 18.23 27.84 36.81
C GLN A 464 17.77 26.97 35.62
N TYR A 465 18.32 27.18 34.42
CA TYR A 465 17.92 26.43 33.23
C TYR A 465 18.55 25.04 33.23
N GLN A 466 19.79 24.93 33.71
CA GLN A 466 20.40 23.63 34.00
C GLN A 466 19.56 22.82 34.99
N GLN A 467 19.16 23.40 36.13
CA GLN A 467 18.33 22.70 37.12
C GLN A 467 16.99 22.23 36.54
N LYS A 468 16.34 23.05 35.70
CA LYS A 468 15.09 22.68 35.02
C LYS A 468 15.30 21.58 33.97
N LEU A 469 16.43 21.59 33.26
CA LEU A 469 16.80 20.54 32.32
C LEU A 469 17.06 19.22 33.06
N ASP A 470 17.79 19.25 34.17
CA ASP A 470 18.08 18.07 34.99
C ASP A 470 16.80 17.43 35.53
N ALA A 471 15.80 18.24 35.91
CA ALA A 471 14.48 17.75 36.32
C ALA A 471 13.75 17.00 35.19
N VAL A 472 13.78 17.54 33.96
CA VAL A 472 13.19 16.86 32.78
C VAL A 472 13.94 15.57 32.45
N LEU A 473 15.28 15.58 32.52
CA LEU A 473 16.10 14.38 32.30
C LEU A 473 15.81 13.30 33.35
N ALA A 474 15.57 13.68 34.61
CA ALA A 474 15.18 12.75 35.66
C ALA A 474 13.79 12.14 35.39
N GLU A 475 12.85 12.91 34.84
CA GLU A 475 11.53 12.41 34.44
C GLU A 475 11.64 11.41 33.28
N LEU A 476 12.41 11.75 32.23
CA LEU A 476 12.67 10.85 31.09
C LEU A 476 13.38 9.55 31.50
N LYS A 477 14.25 9.60 32.52
CA LYS A 477 14.96 8.40 33.03
C LYS A 477 14.09 7.46 33.84
N LYS A 478 12.98 7.94 34.43
CA LYS A 478 12.08 7.12 35.26
C LYS A 478 11.28 6.14 34.42
N ASP A 479 10.95 6.51 33.18
CA ASP A 479 10.16 5.69 32.27
C ASP A 479 11.06 5.04 31.20
N THR A 480 11.17 3.71 31.24
CA THR A 480 12.00 2.95 30.30
C THR A 480 11.47 3.01 28.87
N THR A 481 10.20 3.37 28.66
CA THR A 481 9.61 3.55 27.33
C THR A 481 10.06 4.86 26.67
N LEU A 482 10.60 5.81 27.43
CA LEU A 482 11.07 7.12 26.95
C LEU A 482 12.57 7.17 26.70
N LYS A 483 13.24 6.02 26.61
CA LYS A 483 14.68 5.92 26.42
C LYS A 483 15.16 6.64 25.16
N ASP A 484 14.41 6.56 24.06
CA ASP A 484 14.81 7.19 22.80
C ASP A 484 14.65 8.72 22.87
N ASN A 485 13.60 9.21 23.53
CA ASN A 485 13.41 10.62 23.86
C ASN A 485 14.57 11.14 24.73
N LEU A 486 14.99 10.39 25.75
CA LEU A 486 16.17 10.73 26.56
C LEU A 486 17.42 10.84 25.69
N MET A 487 17.68 9.85 24.83
CA MET A 487 18.83 9.86 23.93
C MET A 487 18.81 11.05 22.97
N LEU A 488 17.65 11.46 22.44
CA LEU A 488 17.50 12.65 21.61
C LEU A 488 17.97 13.90 22.37
N VAL A 489 17.51 14.08 23.61
CA VAL A 489 17.89 15.24 24.44
C VAL A 489 19.40 15.23 24.73
N GLU A 490 19.95 14.08 25.13
CA GLU A 490 21.39 13.95 25.42
C GLU A 490 22.27 14.21 24.19
N ARG A 491 21.84 13.78 22.99
CA ARG A 491 22.51 14.08 21.72
C ARG A 491 22.45 15.57 21.41
N THR A 492 21.32 16.21 21.64
CA THR A 492 21.16 17.64 21.43
C THR A 492 22.07 18.46 22.33
N ILE A 493 22.21 18.06 23.61
CA ILE A 493 23.18 18.65 24.55
C ILE A 493 24.58 18.53 23.97
N LYS A 494 25.00 17.32 23.54
CA LYS A 494 26.33 17.10 22.96
C LYS A 494 26.56 17.91 21.68
N GLY A 495 25.58 18.00 20.80
CA GLY A 495 25.70 18.70 19.52
C GLY A 495 25.73 20.23 19.62
N LEU A 496 25.26 20.80 20.74
CA LEU A 496 25.15 22.26 20.90
C LEU A 496 26.06 22.84 21.98
N ILE A 497 26.46 22.05 22.99
CA ILE A 497 27.23 22.52 24.16
C ILE A 497 28.69 22.01 24.11
N ALA A 498 29.01 21.00 23.28
CA ALA A 498 30.40 20.72 22.90
C ALA A 498 30.85 21.68 21.79
#